data_AF-A0A956T3N6-F1
#
_entry.id   AF-A0A956T3N6-F1
#
_cell.length_a   1.000
_cell.length_b   1.000
_cell.length_c   1.000
_cell.angle_alpha   90.00
_cell.angle_beta   90.00
_cell.angle_gamma   90.00
#
_symmetry.space_group_name_H-M   'P 1'
#
loop_
_entity.id
_entity.type
_entity.pdbx_description
1 polymer ?
#
loop_
_entity_poly.entity_id
_entity_poly.type
_entity_poly.pdbx_seq_one_letter_code
_entity_poly.pdbx_strand_id
1 'polypeptide(L)'
;TDADLTSLSGFIETYREELRELRQRIGDLLPPSEHGRLNGLVSDFQDRGFDQAFSREAAALDYVPSGIGVVDNSRISGIPLEDAATRFYAVGERLKLGWLRDRLRALVSDDKWETIALVGLIMDLRQIQLRLSLSDTDFEKVPGNPVHRYDILLNEIVADDELSLASGNVLARMLSQLGEAAGRG
;
A
#
# COMPACT_ATOMS: atom_id res chain seq x y z
N THR A 1 11.06 31.12 -1.96
CA THR A 1 10.19 30.66 -3.05
C THR A 1 8.80 30.63 -2.47
N ASP A 2 7.94 31.56 -2.89
CA ASP A 2 6.57 31.65 -2.42
C ASP A 2 5.81 30.51 -3.12
N ALA A 3 5.65 29.38 -2.44
CA ALA A 3 4.87 28.28 -2.98
C ALA A 3 3.44 28.80 -3.16
N ASP A 4 2.86 28.69 -4.36
CA ASP A 4 1.51 29.17 -4.64
C ASP A 4 0.49 28.45 -3.73
N LEU A 5 0.19 29.08 -2.59
CA LEU A 5 -0.68 28.56 -1.55
C LEU A 5 -2.12 28.37 -2.04
N THR A 6 -2.50 29.01 -3.14
CA THR A 6 -3.81 28.85 -3.79
C THR A 6 -3.96 27.45 -4.37
N SER A 7 -2.91 26.96 -5.04
CA SER A 7 -2.88 25.61 -5.61
C SER A 7 -2.91 24.53 -4.52
N LEU A 8 -2.21 24.75 -3.40
CA LEU A 8 -2.21 23.85 -2.25
C LEU A 8 -3.57 23.83 -1.54
N SER A 9 -4.18 25.00 -1.33
CA SER A 9 -5.50 25.09 -0.67
C SER A 9 -6.58 24.41 -1.51
N GLY A 10 -6.56 24.59 -2.83
CA GLY A 10 -7.44 23.88 -3.75
C GLY A 10 -7.24 22.37 -3.73
N PHE A 11 -5.98 21.91 -3.69
CA PHE A 11 -5.66 20.49 -3.54
C PHE A 11 -6.20 19.92 -2.21
N ILE A 12 -5.96 20.60 -1.08
CA ILE A 12 -6.46 20.16 0.23
C ILE A 12 -7.98 20.04 0.21
N GLU A 13 -8.69 21.05 -0.30
CA GLU A 13 -10.15 21.03 -0.37
C GLU A 13 -10.67 19.89 -1.26
N THR A 14 -9.90 19.49 -2.28
CA THR A 14 -10.26 18.41 -3.21
C THR A 14 -10.16 17.01 -2.60
N TYR A 15 -9.34 16.78 -1.56
CA TYR A 15 -9.11 15.42 -1.02
C TYR A 15 -9.45 15.26 0.47
N ARG A 16 -9.63 16.36 1.20
CA ARG A 16 -9.73 16.33 2.67
C ARG A 16 -10.87 15.46 3.19
N GLU A 17 -12.04 15.50 2.55
CA GLU A 17 -13.22 14.80 3.05
C GLU A 17 -13.12 13.30 2.75
N GLU A 18 -12.69 12.92 1.55
CA GLU A 18 -12.49 11.52 1.20
C GLU A 18 -11.35 10.88 2.02
N LEU A 19 -10.24 11.60 2.24
CA LEU A 19 -9.16 11.11 3.10
C LEU A 19 -9.60 10.99 4.57
N ARG A 20 -10.50 11.87 5.02
CA ARG A 20 -11.10 11.76 6.36
C ARG A 20 -12.00 10.54 6.45
N GLU A 21 -12.85 10.31 5.44
CA GLU A 21 -13.72 9.13 5.37
C GLU A 21 -12.90 7.84 5.42
N LEU A 22 -11.86 7.72 4.58
CA LEU A 22 -10.95 6.56 4.57
C LEU A 22 -10.34 6.29 5.95
N ARG A 23 -9.88 7.35 6.62
CA ARG A 23 -9.27 7.22 7.96
C ARG A 23 -10.28 6.75 9.01
N GLN A 24 -11.50 7.28 8.98
CA GLN A 24 -12.54 6.92 9.95
C GLN A 24 -13.08 5.51 9.75
N ARG A 25 -13.13 5.05 8.49
CA ARG A 25 -13.67 3.73 8.11
C ARG A 25 -12.61 2.64 8.01
N ILE A 26 -11.35 2.93 8.36
CA ILE A 26 -10.23 2.04 8.06
C ILE A 26 -10.43 0.60 8.56
N GLY A 27 -11.02 0.44 9.75
CA GLY A 27 -11.28 -0.89 10.33
C GLY A 27 -12.21 -1.75 9.48
N ASP A 28 -13.18 -1.13 8.81
CA ASP A 28 -14.16 -1.81 7.95
C ASP A 28 -13.58 -2.10 6.56
N LEU A 29 -12.65 -1.26 6.10
CA LEU A 29 -12.01 -1.35 4.78
C LEU A 29 -10.86 -2.36 4.75
N LEU A 30 -10.27 -2.66 5.91
CA LEU A 30 -9.17 -3.60 6.02
C LEU A 30 -9.64 -5.04 5.95
N PRO A 31 -8.86 -5.93 5.30
CA PRO A 31 -9.14 -7.34 5.35
C PRO A 31 -9.01 -7.88 6.78
N PRO A 32 -9.71 -8.98 7.13
CA PRO A 32 -9.73 -9.52 8.49
C PRO A 32 -8.34 -9.83 9.07
N SER A 33 -7.36 -10.20 8.23
CA SER A 33 -5.99 -10.48 8.67
C SER A 33 -5.28 -9.25 9.24
N GLU A 34 -5.61 -8.05 8.79
CA GLU A 34 -4.99 -6.79 9.20
C GLU A 34 -5.62 -6.21 10.47
N HIS A 35 -6.79 -6.70 10.89
CA HIS A 35 -7.48 -6.22 12.09
C HIS A 35 -6.64 -6.41 13.35
N GLY A 36 -5.88 -7.51 13.43
CA GLY A 36 -4.96 -7.77 14.54
C GLY A 36 -3.85 -6.71 14.64
N ARG A 37 -3.27 -6.33 13.50
CA ARG A 37 -2.25 -5.27 13.42
C ARG A 37 -2.83 -3.91 13.79
N LEU A 38 -3.98 -3.53 13.21
CA LEU A 38 -4.64 -2.26 13.54
C LEU A 38 -4.95 -2.17 15.05
N ASN A 39 -5.50 -3.24 15.64
CA ASN A 39 -5.79 -3.27 17.08
C ASN A 39 -4.51 -3.19 17.93
N GLY A 40 -3.42 -3.82 17.50
CA GLY A 40 -2.11 -3.69 18.14
C GLY A 40 -1.61 -2.24 18.14
N LEU A 41 -1.65 -1.57 16.99
CA LEU A 41 -1.28 -0.15 16.88
C LEU A 41 -2.14 0.74 17.77
N VAL A 42 -3.45 0.49 17.85
CA VAL A 42 -4.35 1.21 18.75
C VAL A 42 -3.95 0.99 20.21
N SER A 43 -3.68 -0.26 20.61
CA SER A 43 -3.22 -0.59 21.97
C SER A 43 -1.91 0.12 22.31
N ASP A 44 -0.95 0.15 21.39
CA ASP A 44 0.34 0.81 21.58
C ASP A 44 0.20 2.32 21.89
N PHE A 45 -0.76 3.00 21.27
CA PHE A 45 -1.06 4.40 21.60
C PHE A 45 -1.77 4.53 22.95
N GLN A 46 -2.70 3.62 23.28
CA GLN A 46 -3.39 3.65 24.57
C GLN A 46 -2.42 3.39 25.74
N ASP A 47 -1.47 2.47 25.57
CA ASP A 47 -0.43 2.17 26.57
C ASP A 47 0.51 3.36 26.81
N ARG A 48 0.60 4.29 25.84
CA ARG A 48 1.32 5.57 25.98
C ARG A 48 0.46 6.68 26.60
N GLY A 49 -0.78 6.38 26.99
CA GLY A 49 -1.69 7.28 27.70
C GLY A 49 -2.62 8.10 26.81
N PHE A 50 -2.71 7.80 25.51
CA PHE A 50 -3.66 8.48 24.61
C PHE A 50 -5.08 7.88 24.76
N ASP A 51 -6.10 8.71 24.53
CA ASP A 51 -7.48 8.22 24.54
C ASP A 51 -7.79 7.32 23.34
N GLN A 52 -8.93 6.60 23.41
CA GLN A 52 -9.31 5.65 22.37
C GLN A 52 -9.55 6.31 21.00
N ALA A 53 -10.12 7.52 20.97
CA ALA A 53 -10.44 8.19 19.72
C ALA A 53 -9.17 8.60 18.98
N PHE A 54 -8.25 9.26 19.69
CA PHE A 54 -6.92 9.61 19.16
C PHE A 54 -6.14 8.37 18.74
N SER A 55 -6.12 7.33 19.57
CA SER A 55 -5.37 6.10 19.28
C SER A 55 -5.85 5.44 17.99
N ARG A 56 -7.16 5.42 17.74
CA ARG A 56 -7.74 4.94 16.47
C ARG A 56 -7.34 5.81 15.29
N GLU A 57 -7.44 7.14 15.42
CA GLU A 57 -7.06 8.04 14.34
C GLU A 57 -5.57 7.96 14.01
N ALA A 58 -4.71 7.87 15.02
CA ALA A 58 -3.27 7.75 14.86
C ALA A 58 -2.88 6.40 14.24
N ALA A 59 -3.44 5.29 14.72
CA ALA A 59 -3.20 3.96 14.16
C ALA A 59 -3.65 3.86 12.69
N ALA A 60 -4.74 4.54 12.33
CA ALA A 60 -5.22 4.57 10.95
C ALA A 60 -4.21 5.20 9.98
N LEU A 61 -3.37 6.14 10.42
CA LEU A 61 -2.40 6.84 9.57
C LEU A 61 -1.36 5.90 8.94
N ASP A 62 -1.12 4.72 9.51
CA ASP A 62 -0.23 3.71 8.92
C ASP A 62 -0.78 3.13 7.61
N TYR A 63 -2.09 3.19 7.41
CA TYR A 63 -2.78 2.61 6.25
C TYR A 63 -3.17 3.63 5.18
N VAL A 64 -3.29 4.91 5.52
CA VAL A 64 -3.63 5.99 4.57
C VAL A 64 -2.45 6.58 3.74
N PRO A 65 -1.17 6.11 3.75
CA PRO A 65 -0.13 6.68 2.87
C PRO A 65 -0.43 6.58 1.37
N SER A 66 -1.34 5.70 0.97
CA SER A 66 -1.84 5.58 -0.41
C SER A 66 -3.24 6.17 -0.62
N GLY A 67 -3.78 6.89 0.37
CA GLY A 67 -5.17 7.38 0.36
C GLY A 67 -5.51 8.26 -0.84
N ILE A 68 -4.61 9.16 -1.25
CA ILE A 68 -4.81 10.01 -2.45
C ILE A 68 -5.00 9.13 -3.68
N GLY A 69 -4.14 8.14 -3.89
CA GLY A 69 -4.25 7.24 -5.04
C GLY A 69 -5.49 6.35 -5.00
N VAL A 70 -5.98 6.00 -3.81
CA VAL A 70 -7.25 5.26 -3.66
C VAL A 70 -8.43 6.13 -4.07
N VAL A 71 -8.44 7.41 -3.66
CA VAL A 71 -9.44 8.40 -4.10
C VAL A 71 -9.38 8.57 -5.62
N ASP A 72 -8.18 8.67 -6.19
CA ASP A 72 -8.00 8.76 -7.64
C ASP A 72 -8.51 7.52 -8.35
N ASN A 73 -8.22 6.31 -7.86
CA ASN A 73 -8.73 5.07 -8.42
C ASN A 73 -10.27 5.01 -8.38
N SER A 74 -10.91 5.43 -7.28
CA SER A 74 -12.37 5.54 -7.20
C SER A 74 -12.93 6.45 -8.29
N ARG A 75 -12.32 7.62 -8.49
CA ARG A 75 -12.72 8.59 -9.52
C ARG A 75 -12.50 8.06 -10.94
N ILE A 76 -11.35 7.43 -11.21
CA ILE A 76 -10.98 6.90 -12.53
C ILE A 76 -11.90 5.74 -12.91
N SER A 77 -12.17 4.81 -11.99
CA SER A 77 -13.02 3.64 -12.25
C SER A 77 -14.52 3.93 -12.11
N GLY A 78 -14.91 5.08 -11.56
CA GLY A 78 -16.31 5.44 -11.33
C GLY A 78 -17.01 4.56 -10.28
N ILE A 79 -16.25 3.95 -9.36
CA ILE A 79 -16.76 3.08 -8.29
C ILE A 79 -16.75 3.83 -6.94
N PRO A 80 -17.60 3.43 -5.97
CA PRO A 80 -17.56 3.96 -4.62
C PRO A 80 -16.16 3.94 -3.99
N LEU A 81 -15.86 4.94 -3.17
CA LEU A 81 -14.56 5.06 -2.47
C LEU A 81 -14.25 3.83 -1.61
N GLU A 82 -15.27 3.31 -0.93
CA GLU A 82 -15.20 2.08 -0.14
C GLU A 82 -14.79 0.87 -0.98
N ASP A 83 -15.34 0.72 -2.18
CA ASP A 83 -15.01 -0.39 -3.07
C ASP A 83 -13.57 -0.27 -3.57
N ALA A 84 -13.14 0.93 -3.95
CA ALA A 84 -11.76 1.19 -4.35
C ALA A 84 -10.76 0.91 -3.21
N ALA A 85 -11.08 1.32 -1.99
CA ALA A 85 -10.26 1.07 -0.82
C ALA A 85 -10.20 -0.42 -0.46
N THR A 86 -11.34 -1.10 -0.47
CA THR A 86 -11.44 -2.54 -0.20
C THR A 86 -10.60 -3.34 -1.21
N ARG A 87 -10.72 -3.01 -2.51
CA ARG A 87 -9.87 -3.59 -3.56
C ARG A 87 -8.39 -3.32 -3.29
N PHE A 88 -8.05 -2.09 -2.91
CA PHE A 88 -6.67 -1.71 -2.60
C PHE A 88 -6.06 -2.55 -1.48
N TYR A 89 -6.75 -2.69 -0.35
CA TYR A 89 -6.22 -3.47 0.77
C TYR A 89 -6.22 -4.98 0.48
N ALA A 90 -7.23 -5.50 -0.25
CA ALA A 90 -7.26 -6.90 -0.67
C ALA A 90 -6.08 -7.27 -1.60
N VAL A 91 -5.74 -6.41 -2.57
CA VAL A 91 -4.55 -6.60 -3.41
C VAL A 91 -3.27 -6.57 -2.56
N GLY A 92 -3.20 -5.64 -1.60
CA GLY A 92 -2.07 -5.53 -0.68
C GLY A 92 -1.86 -6.77 0.17
N GLU A 93 -2.94 -7.36 0.67
CA GLU A 93 -2.94 -8.61 1.44
C GLU A 93 -2.54 -9.80 0.57
N ARG A 94 -3.22 -10.01 -0.57
CA ARG A 94 -2.95 -11.13 -1.48
C ARG A 94 -1.49 -11.20 -1.90
N LEU A 95 -0.89 -10.04 -2.15
CA LEU A 95 0.50 -9.92 -2.63
C LEU A 95 1.48 -9.55 -1.50
N LYS A 96 1.07 -9.63 -0.22
CA LYS A 96 1.92 -9.30 0.95
C LYS A 96 2.70 -7.99 0.81
N LEU A 97 2.11 -6.96 0.17
CA LEU A 97 2.78 -5.69 -0.13
C LEU A 97 3.03 -4.85 1.11
N GLY A 98 2.15 -4.94 2.11
CA GLY A 98 2.38 -4.35 3.44
C GLY A 98 3.65 -4.91 4.07
N TRP A 99 3.73 -6.24 4.18
CA TRP A 99 4.89 -6.96 4.71
C TRP A 99 6.18 -6.63 3.96
N LEU A 100 6.16 -6.63 2.63
CA LEU A 100 7.34 -6.28 1.82
C LEU A 100 7.86 -4.87 2.12
N ARG A 101 6.96 -3.88 2.14
CA ARG A 101 7.35 -2.48 2.42
C ARG A 101 7.92 -2.32 3.82
N ASP A 102 7.40 -3.03 4.80
CA ASP A 102 7.88 -2.95 6.18
C ASP A 102 9.22 -3.66 6.35
N ARG A 103 9.40 -4.84 5.74
CA ARG A 103 10.68 -5.55 5.78
C ARG A 103 11.78 -4.81 5.02
N LEU A 104 11.46 -4.17 3.89
CA LEU A 104 12.38 -3.28 3.18
C LEU A 104 12.72 -2.02 3.99
N ARG A 105 11.76 -1.43 4.71
CA ARG A 105 12.02 -0.26 5.58
C ARG A 105 12.93 -0.61 6.75
N ALA A 106 12.89 -1.86 7.21
CA ALA A 106 13.74 -2.35 8.29
C ALA A 106 15.17 -2.69 7.84
N LEU A 107 15.47 -2.70 6.54
CA LEU A 107 16.83 -2.88 6.05
C LEU A 107 17.68 -1.66 6.39
N VAL A 108 18.78 -1.91 7.08
CA VAL A 108 19.78 -0.89 7.41
C VAL A 108 20.89 -0.97 6.36
N SER A 109 21.24 0.17 5.76
CA SER A 109 22.39 0.29 4.86
C SER A 109 23.26 1.47 5.29
N ASP A 110 24.58 1.27 5.27
CA ASP A 110 25.56 2.32 5.48
C ASP A 110 25.81 3.14 4.20
N ASP A 111 25.29 2.70 3.05
CA ASP A 111 25.38 3.41 1.79
C ASP A 111 24.19 4.34 1.57
N LYS A 112 24.50 5.62 1.32
CA LYS A 112 23.50 6.67 1.12
C LYS A 112 22.60 6.38 -0.09
N TRP A 113 23.15 5.85 -1.18
CA TRP A 113 22.40 5.61 -2.40
C TRP A 113 21.53 4.38 -2.31
N GLU A 114 22.00 3.34 -1.62
CA GLU A 114 21.19 2.17 -1.27
C GLU A 114 20.00 2.58 -0.39
N THR A 115 20.23 3.45 0.61
CA THR A 115 19.13 3.99 1.44
C THR A 115 18.09 4.73 0.58
N ILE A 116 18.53 5.57 -0.37
CA ILE A 116 17.62 6.26 -1.31
C ILE A 116 16.89 5.24 -2.20
N ALA A 117 17.57 4.21 -2.68
CA ALA A 117 16.98 3.17 -3.53
C ALA A 117 15.93 2.33 -2.78
N LEU A 118 16.15 2.02 -1.50
CA LEU A 118 15.17 1.36 -0.64
C LEU A 118 13.91 2.22 -0.49
N VAL A 119 14.07 3.53 -0.24
CA VAL A 119 12.93 4.46 -0.17
C VAL A 119 12.19 4.50 -1.51
N GLY A 120 12.92 4.58 -2.62
CA GLY A 120 12.35 4.53 -3.98
C GLY A 120 11.53 3.26 -4.21
N LEU A 121 12.10 2.09 -3.92
CA LEU A 121 11.45 0.80 -4.07
C LEU A 121 10.16 0.69 -3.23
N ILE A 122 10.16 1.19 -1.99
CA ILE A 122 8.96 1.22 -1.14
C ILE A 122 7.86 2.08 -1.78
N MET A 123 8.22 3.21 -2.39
CA MET A 123 7.27 4.08 -3.10
C MET A 123 6.76 3.40 -4.38
N ASP A 124 7.62 2.73 -5.14
CA ASP A 124 7.24 1.99 -6.34
C ASP A 124 6.26 0.86 -6.01
N LEU A 125 6.47 0.13 -4.91
CA LEU A 125 5.53 -0.88 -4.44
C LEU A 125 4.14 -0.30 -4.11
N ARG A 126 4.06 0.93 -3.59
CA ARG A 126 2.76 1.63 -3.40
C ARG A 126 2.09 1.92 -4.74
N GLN A 127 2.84 2.42 -5.71
CA GLN A 127 2.31 2.73 -7.04
C GLN A 127 1.86 1.47 -7.79
N ILE A 128 2.62 0.39 -7.67
CA ILE A 128 2.25 -0.92 -8.21
C ILE A 128 0.93 -1.40 -7.57
N GLN A 129 0.79 -1.31 -6.25
CA GLN A 129 -0.46 -1.67 -5.58
C GLN A 129 -1.64 -0.87 -6.11
N LEU A 130 -1.51 0.46 -6.21
CA LEU A 130 -2.56 1.33 -6.76
C LEU A 130 -2.96 0.92 -8.18
N ARG A 131 -1.98 0.71 -9.06
CA ARG A 131 -2.25 0.29 -10.45
C ARG A 131 -2.93 -1.07 -10.54
N LEU A 132 -2.51 -2.03 -9.73
CA LEU A 132 -3.15 -3.35 -9.68
C LEU A 132 -4.59 -3.24 -9.14
N SER A 133 -4.81 -2.40 -8.14
CA SER A 133 -6.13 -2.21 -7.52
C SER A 133 -7.13 -1.49 -8.43
N LEU A 134 -6.63 -0.78 -9.45
CA LEU A 134 -7.46 -0.16 -10.49
C LEU A 134 -8.01 -1.19 -11.49
N SER A 135 -7.35 -2.35 -11.62
CA SER A 135 -7.72 -3.38 -12.57
C SER A 135 -8.83 -4.29 -12.02
N ASP A 136 -9.82 -4.63 -12.86
CA ASP A 136 -10.82 -5.68 -12.59
C ASP A 136 -10.31 -7.10 -12.94
N THR A 137 -9.03 -7.24 -13.33
CA THR A 137 -8.48 -8.52 -13.77
C THR A 137 -8.33 -9.49 -12.59
N ASP A 138 -8.81 -10.71 -12.79
CA ASP A 138 -8.47 -11.85 -11.94
C ASP A 138 -7.01 -12.27 -12.22
N PHE A 139 -6.09 -11.80 -11.38
CA PHE A 139 -4.65 -12.00 -11.56
C PHE A 139 -4.24 -13.48 -11.61
N GLU A 140 -5.01 -14.38 -11.01
CA GLU A 140 -4.76 -15.83 -11.03
C GLU A 140 -4.99 -16.43 -12.43
N LYS A 141 -5.81 -15.78 -13.26
CA LYS A 141 -6.16 -16.23 -14.60
C LYS A 141 -5.28 -15.64 -15.70
N VAL A 142 -4.33 -14.79 -15.35
CA VAL A 142 -3.42 -14.18 -16.34
C VAL A 142 -2.55 -15.26 -16.98
N PRO A 143 -2.50 -15.37 -18.33
CA PRO A 143 -1.69 -16.37 -19.03
C PRO A 143 -0.22 -16.35 -18.57
N GLY A 144 0.35 -17.54 -18.37
CA GLY A 144 1.71 -17.70 -17.84
C GLY A 144 1.83 -17.67 -16.31
N ASN A 145 0.71 -17.49 -15.61
CA ASN A 145 0.56 -17.47 -14.16
C ASN A 145 1.66 -16.66 -13.43
N PRO A 146 1.75 -15.35 -13.71
CA PRO A 146 2.75 -14.48 -13.10
C PRO A 146 2.61 -14.38 -11.58
N VAL A 147 1.40 -14.51 -11.03
CA VAL A 147 1.14 -14.51 -9.59
C VAL A 147 1.78 -15.73 -8.93
N HIS A 148 1.62 -16.93 -9.50
CA HIS A 148 2.26 -18.13 -8.97
C HIS A 148 3.78 -18.03 -8.96
N ARG A 149 4.38 -17.45 -10.01
CA ARG A 149 5.85 -17.21 -10.03
C ARG A 149 6.28 -16.22 -8.96
N TYR A 150 5.49 -15.17 -8.75
CA TYR A 150 5.72 -14.21 -7.67
C TYR A 150 5.66 -14.90 -6.30
N ASP A 151 4.63 -15.73 -6.06
CA ASP A 151 4.47 -16.46 -4.80
C ASP A 151 5.65 -17.41 -4.53
N ILE A 152 6.15 -18.12 -5.55
CA ILE A 152 7.32 -18.99 -5.42
C ILE A 152 8.53 -18.20 -4.92
N LEU A 153 8.89 -17.12 -5.62
CA LEU A 153 10.07 -16.33 -5.27
C LEU A 153 9.92 -15.62 -3.92
N LEU A 154 8.72 -15.13 -3.62
CA LEU A 154 8.45 -14.53 -2.33
C LEU A 154 8.63 -15.55 -1.20
N ASN A 155 8.13 -16.77 -1.38
CA ASN A 155 8.27 -17.82 -0.37
C ASN A 155 9.73 -18.27 -0.20
N GLU A 156 10.52 -18.33 -1.28
CA GLU A 156 11.95 -18.60 -1.23
C GLU A 156 12.69 -17.51 -0.42
N ILE A 157 12.48 -16.24 -0.78
CA ILE A 157 13.06 -15.08 -0.06
C ILE A 157 12.68 -15.09 1.43
N VAL A 158 11.43 -15.44 1.75
CA VAL A 158 10.94 -15.53 3.14
C VAL A 158 11.57 -16.71 3.88
N ALA A 159 11.71 -17.87 3.22
CA ALA A 159 12.27 -19.07 3.84
C ALA A 159 13.75 -18.91 4.18
N ASP A 160 14.50 -18.23 3.30
CA ASP A 160 15.94 -18.07 3.43
C ASP A 160 16.35 -16.75 4.13
N ASP A 161 15.37 -15.91 4.50
CA ASP A 161 15.55 -14.54 5.04
C ASP A 161 16.43 -13.65 4.14
N GLU A 162 16.30 -13.79 2.82
CA GLU A 162 17.13 -13.13 1.81
C GLU A 162 16.51 -11.85 1.23
N LEU A 163 15.63 -11.17 1.97
CA LEU A 163 15.08 -9.91 1.48
C LEU A 163 16.17 -8.83 1.47
N SER A 164 16.44 -8.30 0.28
CA SER A 164 17.43 -7.27 0.01
C SER A 164 16.86 -6.26 -0.99
N LEU A 165 17.60 -5.18 -1.25
CA LEU A 165 17.26 -4.25 -2.33
C LEU A 165 17.13 -4.97 -3.68
N ALA A 166 18.02 -5.93 -3.97
CA ALA A 166 18.02 -6.66 -5.23
C ALA A 166 16.79 -7.56 -5.37
N SER A 167 16.53 -8.41 -4.37
CA SER A 167 15.38 -9.33 -4.39
C SER A 167 14.05 -8.57 -4.35
N GLY A 168 13.98 -7.46 -3.60
CA GLY A 168 12.83 -6.56 -3.61
C GLY A 168 12.55 -5.93 -4.99
N ASN A 169 13.59 -5.49 -5.72
CA ASN A 169 13.44 -4.98 -7.08
C ASN A 169 12.96 -6.04 -8.07
N VAL A 170 13.41 -7.30 -7.93
CA VAL A 170 12.94 -8.42 -8.75
C VAL A 170 11.44 -8.62 -8.55
N LEU A 171 10.99 -8.67 -7.29
CA LEU A 171 9.57 -8.81 -6.95
C LEU A 171 8.74 -7.64 -7.49
N ALA A 172 9.19 -6.39 -7.28
CA ALA A 172 8.50 -5.20 -7.79
C ALA A 172 8.37 -5.20 -9.32
N ARG A 173 9.43 -5.59 -10.04
CA ARG A 173 9.41 -5.69 -11.51
C ARG A 173 8.39 -6.72 -12.00
N MET A 174 8.30 -7.87 -11.36
CA MET A 174 7.32 -8.90 -11.73
C MET A 174 5.88 -8.42 -11.53
N LEU A 175 5.61 -7.76 -10.42
CA LEU A 175 4.29 -7.16 -10.15
C LEU A 175 3.98 -6.01 -11.10
N SER A 176 4.99 -5.25 -11.53
CA SER A 176 4.79 -4.21 -12.55
C SER A 176 4.37 -4.81 -13.89
N GLN A 177 5.04 -5.89 -14.33
CA GLN A 177 4.69 -6.60 -15.56
C GLN A 177 3.30 -7.23 -15.50
N LEU A 178 2.88 -7.71 -14.32
CA LEU A 178 1.51 -8.18 -14.09
C LEU A 178 0.49 -7.07 -14.37
N GLY A 179 0.69 -5.87 -13.83
CA GLY A 179 -0.21 -4.73 -14.06
C GLY A 179 -0.30 -4.32 -15.53
N GLU A 180 0.82 -4.37 -16.26
CA GLU A 180 0.84 -4.08 -17.70
C GLU A 180 0.15 -5.17 -18.55
N ALA A 181 0.25 -6.44 -18.14
CA ALA A 181 -0.45 -7.53 -18.81
C ALA A 181 -1.97 -7.46 -18.58
N ALA A 182 -2.38 -7.12 -17.35
CA ALA A 182 -3.78 -6.98 -16.96
C ALA A 182 -4.48 -5.81 -17.68
N GLY A 183 -3.81 -4.68 -17.89
CA GLY A 183 -4.39 -3.52 -18.58
C GLY A 183 -4.53 -3.63 -20.11
N ARG A 184 -4.09 -4.74 -20.72
CA ARG A 184 -4.14 -4.97 -22.19
C ARG A 184 -5.23 -5.95 -22.63
N GLY A 185 -5.94 -6.59 -21.70
CA GLY A 185 -7.05 -7.52 -21.97
C GLY A 185 -8.40 -6.86 -21.76
#